data_AF-A0A8X6RKN3-F1
#
_entry.id   AF-A0A8X6RKN3-F1
#
_cell.length_a   1.000
_cell.length_b   1.000
_cell.length_c   1.000
_cell.angle_alpha   90.00
_cell.angle_beta   90.00
_cell.angle_gamma   90.00
#
_symmetry.space_group_name_H-M   'P 1'
#
loop_
_entity.id
_entity.type
_entity.pdbx_description
1 polymer ?
#
loop_
_entity_poly.entity_id
_entity_poly.type
_entity_poly.pdbx_seq_one_letter_code
_entity_poly.pdbx_strand_id
1 'polypeptide(L)' 'MNLADGQQTTGEVLTTQVMVGIEGRSVLTKFIILRKAKGNRTLLGTDFLSSAGLVLDVRNTWWYFWDNPTHKYPIGEEF' A
#
# COMPACT_ATOMS: atom_id res chain seq x y z
N MET A 1 -11.42 11.10 7.39
CA MET A 1 -10.35 10.10 7.20
C MET A 1 -9.56 10.54 5.97
N ASN A 2 -8.23 10.51 6.03
CA ASN A 2 -7.41 10.79 4.85
C ASN A 2 -7.19 9.46 4.11
N LEU A 3 -7.55 9.43 2.82
CA LEU A 3 -7.35 8.25 1.98
C LEU A 3 -5.92 8.25 1.42
N ALA A 4 -5.48 7.10 0.88
CA ALA A 4 -4.13 6.96 0.35
C ALA A 4 -3.86 7.87 -0.88
N ASP A 5 -4.90 8.32 -1.58
CA ASP A 5 -4.83 9.32 -2.65
C ASP A 5 -4.80 10.77 -2.13
N GLY A 6 -4.80 10.98 -0.82
CA GLY A 6 -4.82 12.29 -0.19
C GLY A 6 -6.18 12.98 -0.18
N GLN A 7 -7.24 12.32 -0.67
CA GLN A 7 -8.58 12.87 -0.60
C GLN A 7 -9.17 12.72 0.81
N GLN A 8 -9.97 13.72 1.18
CA GLN A 8 -10.78 13.69 2.38
C GLN A 8 -12.24 13.66 1.99
N THR A 9 -12.94 12.61 2.43
CA THR A 9 -14.37 12.48 2.22
C THR A 9 -15.05 12.08 3.52
N THR A 10 -16.30 12.48 3.66
CA THR A 10 -17.18 12.06 4.75
C THR A 10 -18.22 11.11 4.17
N GLY A 11 -18.30 9.90 4.70
CA GLY A 11 -19.24 8.89 4.23
C GLY A 11 -19.06 7.55 4.93
N GLU A 12 -20.03 6.67 4.74
CA GLU A 12 -19.94 5.29 5.22
C GLU A 12 -18.93 4.49 4.39
N VAL A 13 -18.06 3.78 5.07
CA VAL A 13 -17.08 2.88 4.47
C VAL A 13 -17.20 1.51 5.11
N LEU A 14 -16.89 0.47 4.34
CA LEU A 14 -16.67 -0.86 4.92
C LEU A 14 -15.19 -1.00 5.25
N THR A 15 -14.87 -1.79 6.28
CA THR A 15 -13.48 -2.10 6.61
C THR A 15 -13.30 -3.58 6.84
N THR A 16 -12.13 -4.09 6.51
CA THR A 16 -11.73 -5.47 6.78
C THR A 16 -10.24 -5.53 7.09
N GLN A 17 -9.78 -6.65 7.64
CA GLN A 17 -8.35 -6.92 7.81
C GLN A 17 -7.98 -8.14 6.97
N VAL A 18 -6.88 -8.05 6.24
CA VAL A 18 -6.40 -9.10 5.33
C VAL A 18 -4.91 -9.29 5.53
N MET A 19 -4.46 -10.54 5.57
CA MET A 19 -3.03 -10.85 5.50
C MET A 19 -2.55 -10.64 4.06
N VAL A 20 -1.73 -9.62 3.84
CA VAL A 20 -1.15 -9.32 2.52
C VAL A 20 0.21 -9.98 2.42
N GLY A 21 0.39 -10.84 1.41
CA GLY A 21 1.68 -11.45 1.08
C GLY A 21 2.53 -10.55 0.21
N ILE A 22 3.81 -10.35 0.56
CA ILE A 22 4.78 -9.57 -0.22
C ILE A 22 6.14 -10.27 -0.10
N GLU A 23 6.65 -10.84 -1.19
CA GLU A 23 8.01 -11.38 -1.27
C GLU A 23 8.44 -12.20 -0.03
N GLY A 24 7.62 -13.18 0.35
CA GLY A 24 7.88 -14.07 1.49
C GLY A 24 7.49 -13.52 2.86
N ARG A 25 7.00 -12.28 2.96
CA ARG A 25 6.44 -11.69 4.19
C ARG A 25 4.92 -11.66 4.16
N SER A 26 4.31 -11.59 5.33
CA SER A 26 2.87 -11.41 5.47
C SER A 26 2.56 -10.29 6.46
N VAL A 27 1.71 -9.35 6.05
CA VAL A 27 1.40 -8.14 6.82
C VAL A 27 -0.11 -8.04 7.00
N LEU A 28 -0.57 -8.07 8.25
CA LEU A 28 -1.98 -7.85 8.57
C LEU A 28 -2.33 -6.40 8.26
N THR A 29 -3.15 -6.19 7.23
CA THR A 29 -3.44 -4.87 6.69
C THR A 29 -4.93 -4.57 6.80
N LYS A 30 -5.26 -3.40 7.33
CA LYS A 30 -6.64 -2.91 7.35
C LYS A 30 -6.96 -2.25 6.01
N PHE A 31 -7.98 -2.74 5.33
CA PHE A 31 -8.50 -2.15 4.10
C PHE A 31 -9.77 -1.36 4.36
N ILE A 32 -9.94 -0.29 3.58
CA ILE A 32 -11.16 0.51 3.51
C ILE A 32 -11.77 0.29 2.13
N ILE A 33 -13.01 -0.18 2.09
CA ILE A 33 -13.74 -0.41 0.84
C ILE A 33 -14.71 0.74 0.60
N LEU A 34 -14.45 1.48 -0.47
CA LEU A 34 -15.29 2.57 -0.95
C LEU A 34 -16.31 2.03 -1.95
N ARG A 35 -17.54 1.73 -1.48
CA ARG A 35 -18.60 1.10 -2.30
C ARG A 35 -18.96 1.86 -3.58
N LYS A 36 -18.67 3.17 -3.64
CA LYS A 36 -18.99 4.05 -4.77
C LYS A 36 -17.77 4.44 -5.60
N ALA A 37 -16.58 3.93 -5.28
CA ALA A 37 -15.39 4.23 -6.06
C ALA A 37 -15.53 3.70 -7.50
N LYS A 38 -15.11 4.51 -8.47
CA LYS A 38 -15.06 4.11 -9.88
C LYS A 38 -13.67 3.54 -10.16
N GLY A 39 -13.62 2.26 -10.53
CA GLY A 39 -12.38 1.52 -10.71
C GLY A 39 -12.01 0.73 -9.44
N ASN A 40 -11.72 -0.55 -9.61
CA ASN A 40 -11.42 -1.46 -8.49
C ASN A 40 -9.93 -1.49 -8.15
N ARG A 41 -9.21 -0.38 -8.39
CA ARG A 41 -7.78 -0.28 -8.07
C ARG A 41 -7.62 -0.09 -6.55
N THR A 42 -6.74 -0.88 -5.97
CA THR A 42 -6.40 -0.80 -4.55
C THR A 42 -5.26 0.19 -4.39
N LEU A 43 -5.42 1.15 -3.47
CA LEU A 43 -4.35 2.06 -3.09
C LEU A 43 -3.75 1.62 -1.76
N LEU A 44 -2.42 1.61 -1.70
CA LEU A 44 -1.66 1.29 -0.49
C LEU A 44 -1.07 2.58 0.06
N GLY A 45 -1.46 2.93 1.28
CA GLY A 45 -1.02 4.13 1.96
C GLY A 45 0.37 3.99 2.58
N THR A 46 0.86 5.10 3.12
CA THR A 46 2.12 5.14 3.87
C THR A 46 2.09 4.31 5.15
N ASP A 47 0.91 4.07 5.72
CA ASP A 47 0.68 3.19 6.85
C ASP A 47 1.01 1.72 6.51
N PHE A 48 0.59 1.26 5.33
CA PHE A 48 0.97 -0.05 4.82
C PHE A 48 2.48 -0.13 4.55
N LEU A 49 3.06 0.84 3.85
CA LEU A 49 4.50 0.86 3.55
C LEU A 49 5.32 0.80 4.84
N SER A 50 4.93 1.56 5.86
CA SER A 50 5.59 1.55 7.16
C SER A 50 5.44 0.19 7.87
N SER A 51 4.22 -0.38 7.89
CA SER A 51 3.95 -1.66 8.58
C SER A 51 4.65 -2.84 7.91
N ALA A 52 4.75 -2.81 6.58
CA ALA A 52 5.45 -3.82 5.78
C ALA A 52 6.97 -3.63 5.80
N GLY A 53 7.46 -2.50 6.31
CA GLY A 53 8.88 -2.19 6.31
C GLY A 53 9.43 -1.92 4.91
N LEU A 54 8.61 -1.33 4.03
CA LEU A 54 8.98 -1.04 2.66
C LEU A 54 9.60 0.35 2.55
N VAL A 55 10.68 0.44 1.77
CA VAL A 55 11.27 1.70 1.32
C VAL A 55 11.05 1.81 -0.18
N LEU A 56 10.46 2.92 -0.61
CA LEU A 56 10.28 3.26 -2.02
C LEU A 56 11.36 4.26 -2.45
N ASP A 57 12.28 3.82 -3.31
CA ASP A 57 13.25 4.67 -3.99
C ASP A 57 12.72 5.01 -5.39
N VAL A 58 11.86 6.03 -5.42
CA VAL A 58 11.18 6.48 -6.65
C VAL A 58 12.18 6.98 -7.69
N ARG A 59 13.29 7.60 -7.26
CA ARG A 59 14.31 8.13 -8.19
C ARG A 59 14.94 7.01 -9.01
N ASN A 60 15.24 5.88 -8.36
CA ASN A 60 15.90 4.75 -9.01
C ASN A 60 14.92 3.64 -9.42
N THR A 61 13.60 3.87 -9.28
CA THR A 61 12.53 2.91 -9.59
C THR A 61 12.67 1.56 -8.89
N TRP A 62 13.14 1.58 -7.64
CA TRP A 62 13.27 0.39 -6.81
C TRP A 62 12.43 0.49 -5.54
N TRP A 63 12.01 -0.65 -5.03
CA TRP A 63 11.59 -0.81 -3.66
C TRP A 63 12.39 -1.92 -2.99
N TYR A 64 12.53 -1.85 -1.66
CA TYR A 64 13.23 -2.86 -0.87
C TYR A 64 12.70 -2.87 0.56
N PHE A 65 13.01 -3.94 1.29
CA PHE A 65 12.74 -3.99 2.73
C PHE A 65 13.84 -3.23 3.49
N TRP A 66 13.46 -2.44 4.49
CA TRP A 66 14.40 -1.60 5.26
C TRP A 66 15.52 -2.41 5.93
N ASP A 67 15.22 -3.66 6.32
CA ASP A 67 16.13 -4.60 6.98
C ASP A 67 16.99 -5.41 5.99
N ASN A 68 16.76 -5.28 4.68
CA ASN A 68 17.56 -5.89 3.62
C ASN A 68 17.67 -4.96 2.40
N PRO A 69 18.39 -3.82 2.51
CA PRO A 69 18.46 -2.82 1.44
C PRO A 69 19.24 -3.26 0.20
N THR A 70 19.99 -4.36 0.29
CA THR A 70 20.74 -4.94 -0.83
C THR A 70 19.87 -5.71 -1.81
N HIS A 71 18.72 -6.24 -1.36
CA HIS A 71 17.80 -6.98 -2.20
C HIS A 71 16.65 -6.06 -2.65
N LYS A 72 16.69 -5.68 -3.94
CA LYS A 72 15.80 -4.65 -4.51
C LYS A 72 14.89 -5.25 -5.56
N TYR A 73 13.69 -4.70 -5.63
CA TYR A 73 12.64 -5.09 -6.56
C TYR A 73 12.21 -3.88 -7.39
N PRO A 74 11.91 -4.03 -8.68
CA PRO A 74 11.49 -2.89 -9.50
C PRO A 74 10.11 -2.40 -9.03
N ILE A 75 9.92 -1.08 -9.03
CA ILE A 75 8.57 -0.49 -8.96
C ILE A 75 7.89 -0.76 -10.31
N GLY A 76 6.68 -1.33 -10.31
CA GLY A 76 5.92 -1.62 -11.53
C GLY A 76 5.60 -0.34 -12.33
N GLU A 77 5.51 -0.46 -13.66
CA GLU A 77 5.39 0.69 -14.58
C GLU A 77 3.99 1.30 -14.70
N GLU A 78 2.99 0.84 -13.96
CA GLU A 78 1.62 1.36 -14.07
C GLU A 78 1.23 2.25 -12.87
N PHE A 79 1.16 3.57 -13.12
CA PHE A 79 0.42 4.55 -12.30
C PHE A 79 -0.90 4.91 -12.99
#